data_AF-A0A6G3PZ84-F1
#
_entry.id   AF-A0A6G3PZ84-F1
#
_cell.length_a   1.000
_cell.length_b   1.000
_cell.length_c   1.000
_cell.angle_alpha   90.00
_cell.angle_beta   90.00
_cell.angle_gamma   90.00
#
_symmetry.space_group_name_H-M   'P 1'
#
loop_
_entity.id
_entity.type
_entity.pdbx_description
1 polymer ?
#
loop_
_entity_poly.entity_id
_entity_poly.type
_entity_poly.pdbx_seq_one_letter_code
_entity_poly.pdbx_strand_id
1 'polypeptide(L)'
;MTQPTDTPEDLVSPKTAAALRAAMTRLFEGRPQRTDGRLTKENLYKEAQVSRATMNRAHAILAEWDAHLAAHGKATPSEAKRDAAIADLKKRLTTKTQECTHLEKKLKAAHTAIAALFHDNEALRQQLHKDTTTVVTPIRRRGPRH
;
A
#
# COMPACT_ATOMS: atom_id res chain seq x y z
N MET A 1 0.42 -53.71 30.93
CA MET A 1 0.86 -53.82 29.52
C MET A 1 -0.13 -53.03 28.69
N THR A 2 0.16 -51.75 28.43
CA THR A 2 -0.73 -50.86 27.67
C THR A 2 -0.23 -50.86 26.23
N GLN A 3 -1.04 -51.40 25.32
CA GLN A 3 -0.76 -51.45 23.89
C GLN A 3 -0.57 -50.00 23.36
N PRO A 4 0.38 -49.74 22.43
CA PRO A 4 0.55 -48.42 21.84
C PRO A 4 -0.64 -48.13 20.92
N THR A 5 -1.14 -46.91 20.99
CA THR A 5 -2.16 -46.33 20.13
C THR A 5 -1.87 -46.57 18.64
N ASP A 6 -2.81 -47.24 17.95
CA ASP A 6 -2.89 -47.32 16.50
C ASP A 6 -2.72 -45.92 15.90
N THR A 7 -1.52 -45.64 15.39
CA THR A 7 -1.32 -44.51 14.48
C THR A 7 -1.91 -44.98 13.16
N PRO A 8 -2.86 -44.26 12.54
CA PRO A 8 -3.44 -44.69 11.27
C PRO A 8 -2.32 -44.87 10.26
N GLU A 9 -2.04 -46.13 9.90
CA GLU A 9 -0.98 -46.45 8.95
C GLU A 9 -1.33 -45.83 7.60
N ASP A 10 -0.41 -45.01 7.09
CA ASP A 10 -0.54 -44.41 5.77
C ASP A 10 -0.44 -45.52 4.70
N LEU A 11 -1.52 -45.73 3.93
CA LEU A 11 -1.57 -46.72 2.84
C LEU A 11 -0.84 -46.23 1.56
N VAL A 12 0.20 -45.39 1.73
CA VAL A 12 0.96 -44.78 0.64
C VAL A 12 2.43 -45.14 0.73
N SER A 13 3.09 -45.23 -0.42
CA SER A 13 4.53 -45.48 -0.49
C SER A 13 5.31 -44.43 0.32
N PRO A 14 6.41 -44.79 1.00
CA PRO A 14 7.26 -43.86 1.72
C PRO A 14 7.72 -42.67 0.87
N LYS A 15 7.95 -42.89 -0.44
CA LYS A 15 8.30 -41.83 -1.40
C LYS A 15 7.19 -40.81 -1.58
N THR A 16 5.95 -41.27 -1.64
CA THR A 16 4.76 -40.42 -1.74
C THR A 16 4.53 -39.66 -0.45
N ALA A 17 4.68 -40.32 0.71
CA ALA A 17 4.58 -39.67 2.01
C ALA A 17 5.62 -38.56 2.16
N ALA A 18 6.87 -38.80 1.75
CA ALA A 18 7.92 -37.79 1.74
C ALA A 18 7.61 -36.62 0.80
N ALA A 19 7.09 -36.90 -0.41
CA ALA A 19 6.71 -35.86 -1.37
C ALA A 19 5.57 -34.97 -0.84
N LEU A 20 4.57 -35.56 -0.18
CA LEU A 20 3.48 -34.84 0.46
C LEU A 20 3.98 -33.98 1.62
N ARG A 21 4.80 -34.51 2.54
CA ARG A 21 5.37 -33.71 3.63
C ARG A 21 6.24 -32.56 3.11
N ALA A 22 7.07 -32.79 2.10
CA ALA A 22 7.87 -31.73 1.49
C ALA A 22 6.99 -30.65 0.84
N ALA A 23 5.87 -31.03 0.22
CA ALA A 23 4.88 -30.08 -0.31
C ALA A 23 4.19 -29.29 0.81
N MET A 24 3.86 -29.92 1.94
CA MET A 24 3.31 -29.23 3.11
C MET A 24 4.27 -28.15 3.60
N THR A 25 5.54 -28.49 3.83
CA THR A 25 6.56 -27.52 4.28
C THR A 25 6.66 -26.33 3.33
N ARG A 26 6.70 -26.57 2.01
CA ARG A 26 6.75 -25.48 1.01
C ARG A 26 5.52 -24.58 1.07
N LEU A 27 4.32 -25.16 1.19
CA LEU A 27 3.08 -24.40 1.28
C LEU A 27 3.01 -23.60 2.58
N PHE A 28 3.42 -24.18 3.71
CA PHE A 28 3.46 -23.51 5.01
C PHE A 28 4.49 -22.37 5.03
N GLU A 29 5.65 -22.54 4.40
CA GLU A 29 6.65 -21.47 4.23
C GLU A 29 6.23 -20.39 3.21
N GLY A 30 5.12 -20.59 2.49
CA GLY A 30 4.67 -19.68 1.44
C GLY A 30 5.60 -19.67 0.21
N ARG A 31 6.28 -20.79 -0.06
CA ARG A 31 7.18 -21.02 -1.20
C ARG A 31 6.63 -22.12 -2.14
N PRO A 32 5.40 -21.96 -2.69
CA PRO A 32 4.88 -22.92 -3.66
C PRO A 32 5.74 -22.92 -4.92
N GLN A 33 5.88 -24.09 -5.55
CA GLN A 33 6.60 -24.22 -6.82
C GLN A 33 5.64 -24.47 -7.99
N ARG A 34 4.48 -25.06 -7.73
CA ARG A 34 3.58 -25.58 -8.78
C ARG A 34 2.14 -25.07 -8.66
N THR A 35 1.86 -24.31 -7.61
CA THR A 35 0.51 -23.87 -7.24
C THR A 35 0.51 -22.38 -6.87
N ASP A 36 -0.67 -21.82 -6.66
CA ASP A 36 -0.86 -20.42 -6.23
C ASP A 36 -0.48 -20.17 -4.76
N GLY A 37 -0.08 -21.22 -4.03
CA GLY A 37 0.37 -21.16 -2.64
C GLY A 37 -0.71 -21.20 -1.59
N ARG A 38 -2.00 -21.20 -1.96
CA ARG A 38 -3.09 -21.23 -0.98
C ARG A 38 -3.07 -22.54 -0.22
N LEU A 39 -3.30 -22.51 1.10
CA LEU A 39 -3.35 -23.71 1.94
C LEU A 39 -4.65 -24.50 1.72
N THR A 40 -4.74 -25.16 0.58
CA THR A 40 -5.86 -26.04 0.21
C THR A 40 -5.37 -27.47 -0.02
N LYS A 41 -6.23 -28.46 0.27
CA LYS A 41 -5.94 -29.87 -0.03
C LYS A 41 -5.74 -30.10 -1.53
N GLU A 42 -6.35 -29.27 -2.38
CA GLU A 42 -6.13 -29.29 -3.83
C GLU A 42 -4.70 -28.92 -4.21
N ASN A 43 -4.19 -27.83 -3.64
CA ASN A 43 -2.83 -27.42 -3.88
C ASN A 43 -1.82 -28.40 -3.30
N LEU A 44 -2.13 -29.05 -2.16
CA LEU A 44 -1.24 -30.05 -1.57
C LEU A 44 -0.92 -31.20 -2.53
N TYR A 45 -1.93 -31.85 -3.14
CA TYR A 45 -1.65 -32.96 -4.06
C TYR A 45 -1.01 -32.51 -5.37
N LYS A 46 -1.35 -31.31 -5.88
CA LYS A 46 -0.72 -30.74 -7.08
C LYS A 46 0.74 -30.38 -6.84
N GLU A 47 1.04 -29.78 -5.70
CA GLU A 47 2.39 -29.40 -5.27
C GLU A 47 3.28 -30.63 -5.04
N ALA A 48 2.71 -31.69 -4.45
CA ALA A 48 3.36 -32.99 -4.24
C ALA A 48 3.44 -33.86 -5.51
N GLN A 49 2.79 -33.47 -6.61
CA GLN A 49 2.69 -34.29 -7.84
C GLN A 49 2.10 -35.68 -7.62
N VAL A 50 1.07 -35.77 -6.79
CA VAL A 50 0.35 -37.03 -6.53
C VAL A 50 -1.11 -36.90 -6.93
N SER A 51 -1.77 -38.03 -7.18
CA SER A 51 -3.21 -38.02 -7.43
C SER A 51 -3.97 -37.67 -6.15
N ARG A 52 -5.15 -37.06 -6.29
CA ARG A 52 -6.07 -36.82 -5.17
C ARG A 52 -6.40 -38.10 -4.40
N ALA A 53 -6.58 -39.22 -5.11
CA ALA A 53 -6.85 -40.51 -4.48
C ALA A 53 -5.68 -40.99 -3.61
N THR A 54 -4.45 -40.77 -4.06
CA THR A 54 -3.24 -41.10 -3.30
C THR A 54 -3.13 -40.25 -2.04
N MET A 55 -3.37 -38.93 -2.13
CA MET A 55 -3.39 -38.05 -0.96
C MET A 55 -4.48 -38.46 0.05
N ASN A 56 -5.68 -38.81 -0.42
CA ASN A 56 -6.77 -39.22 0.47
C ASN A 56 -6.47 -40.49 1.27
N ARG A 57 -5.53 -41.33 0.81
CA ARG A 57 -5.05 -42.53 1.54
C ARG A 57 -3.95 -42.21 2.57
N ALA A 58 -3.38 -41.00 2.53
CA ALA A 58 -2.37 -40.54 3.47
C ALA A 58 -3.05 -39.87 4.68
N HIS A 59 -3.74 -40.67 5.48
CA HIS A 59 -4.55 -40.21 6.61
C HIS A 59 -3.73 -39.50 7.69
N ALA A 60 -2.53 -40.00 8.00
CA ALA A 60 -1.67 -39.38 9.02
C ALA A 60 -1.21 -37.99 8.57
N ILE A 61 -0.78 -37.87 7.31
CA ILE A 61 -0.34 -36.59 6.73
C ILE A 61 -1.50 -35.58 6.65
N LEU A 62 -2.70 -36.03 6.29
CA LEU A 62 -3.88 -35.14 6.26
C LEU A 62 -4.29 -34.70 7.67
N ALA A 63 -4.12 -35.54 8.68
CA ALA A 63 -4.33 -35.16 10.07
C ALA A 63 -3.29 -34.13 10.55
N GLU A 64 -2.00 -34.32 10.22
CA GLU A 64 -0.94 -33.32 10.46
C GLU A 64 -1.28 -31.97 9.80
N TRP A 65 -1.76 -32.01 8.55
CA TRP A 65 -2.19 -30.82 7.80
C TRP A 65 -3.36 -30.10 8.47
N ASP A 66 -4.42 -30.84 8.82
CA ASP A 66 -5.62 -30.26 9.45
C ASP A 66 -5.30 -29.70 10.84
N ALA A 67 -4.43 -30.36 11.62
CA ALA A 67 -3.93 -29.86 12.89
C ALA A 67 -3.12 -28.56 12.73
N HIS A 68 -2.24 -28.48 11.72
CA HIS A 68 -1.49 -27.26 11.42
C HIS A 68 -2.42 -26.10 11.05
N LEU A 69 -3.44 -26.35 10.22
CA LEU A 69 -4.44 -25.34 9.86
C LEU A 69 -5.31 -24.89 11.04
N ALA A 70 -5.61 -25.80 11.98
CA ALA A 70 -6.34 -25.44 13.19
C ALA A 70 -5.50 -24.53 14.11
N ALA A 71 -4.19 -24.77 14.21
CA ALA A 71 -3.29 -24.00 15.06
C ALA A 71 -2.89 -22.64 14.46
N HIS A 72 -2.62 -22.58 13.14
CA HIS A 72 -2.06 -21.39 12.48
C HIS A 72 -3.04 -20.67 11.55
N GLY A 73 -4.22 -21.22 11.33
CA GLY A 73 -5.21 -20.69 10.38
C GLY A 73 -4.90 -21.04 8.92
N LYS A 74 -5.75 -20.53 8.01
CA LYS A 74 -5.66 -20.79 6.56
C LYS A 74 -4.87 -19.74 5.78
N ALA A 75 -4.50 -18.63 6.42
CA ALA A 75 -3.79 -17.55 5.78
C ALA A 75 -2.33 -17.96 5.58
N THR A 76 -1.85 -17.90 4.34
CA THR A 76 -0.45 -18.19 4.05
C THR A 76 0.42 -17.02 4.57
N PRO A 77 1.64 -17.28 5.04
CA PRO A 77 2.58 -16.20 5.37
C PRO A 77 2.84 -15.24 4.18
N SER A 78 2.73 -15.76 2.96
CA SER A 78 2.83 -14.97 1.72
C SER A 78 1.69 -13.97 1.55
N GLU A 79 0.45 -14.36 1.87
CA GLU A 79 -0.71 -13.46 1.88
C GLU A 79 -0.58 -12.40 2.97
N ALA A 80 -0.21 -12.79 4.19
CA ALA A 80 0.01 -11.83 5.27
C ALA A 80 1.10 -10.79 4.94
N LYS A 81 2.19 -11.22 4.29
CA LYS A 81 3.25 -10.31 3.81
C LYS A 81 2.75 -9.38 2.69
N ARG A 82 1.93 -9.89 1.77
CA ARG A 82 1.29 -9.08 0.72
C ARG A 82 0.35 -8.04 1.32
N ASP A 83 -0.47 -8.42 2.29
CA ASP A 83 -1.41 -7.51 2.94
C ASP A 83 -0.69 -6.42 3.73
N ALA A 84 0.40 -6.76 4.42
CA ALA A 84 1.26 -5.79 5.09
C ALA A 84 1.88 -4.80 4.09
N ALA A 85 2.36 -5.29 2.94
CA ALA A 85 2.90 -4.42 1.89
C ALA A 85 1.81 -3.50 1.28
N ILE A 86 0.61 -4.02 1.05
CA ILE A 86 -0.53 -3.22 0.58
C ILE A 86 -0.90 -2.14 1.59
N ALA A 87 -0.92 -2.47 2.88
CA ALA A 87 -1.19 -1.51 3.94
C ALA A 87 -0.14 -0.38 3.99
N ASP A 88 1.15 -0.72 3.89
CA ASP A 88 2.23 0.25 3.83
C ASP A 88 2.15 1.14 2.58
N LEU A 89 1.88 0.56 1.40
CA LEU A 89 1.70 1.32 0.17
C LEU A 89 0.51 2.28 0.24
N LYS A 90 -0.63 1.82 0.80
CA LYS A 90 -1.80 2.69 1.04
C LYS A 90 -1.45 3.85 1.96
N LYS A 91 -0.71 3.59 3.05
CA LYS A 91 -0.26 4.64 3.97
C LYS A 91 0.60 5.67 3.24
N ARG A 92 1.61 5.24 2.47
CA ARG A 92 2.47 6.13 1.68
C ARG A 92 1.67 6.95 0.66
N LEU A 93 0.71 6.33 -0.01
CA LEU A 93 -0.16 7.01 -0.97
C LEU A 93 -0.96 8.12 -0.27
N THR A 94 -1.59 7.82 0.87
CA THR A 94 -2.34 8.84 1.64
C THR A 94 -1.46 10.01 2.09
N THR A 95 -0.25 9.73 2.57
CA THR A 95 0.71 10.78 2.96
C THR A 95 1.10 11.66 1.77
N LYS A 96 1.38 11.06 0.61
CA LYS A 96 1.74 11.81 -0.60
C LYS A 96 0.58 12.64 -1.13
N THR A 97 -0.65 12.10 -1.12
CA THR A 97 -1.84 12.88 -1.48
C THR A 97 -2.03 14.07 -0.55
N GLN A 98 -1.87 13.89 0.77
CA GLN A 98 -1.93 14.99 1.74
C GLN A 98 -0.87 16.06 1.44
N GLU A 99 0.37 15.65 1.17
CA GLU A 99 1.47 16.57 0.81
C GLU A 99 1.15 17.37 -0.46
N CYS A 100 0.65 16.73 -1.51
CA CYS A 100 0.23 17.42 -2.74
C CYS A 100 -0.86 18.46 -2.45
N THR A 101 -1.91 18.09 -1.71
CA THR A 101 -2.99 19.04 -1.40
C THR A 101 -2.51 20.23 -0.56
N HIS A 102 -1.52 20.02 0.31
CA HIS A 102 -0.92 21.10 1.10
C HIS A 102 -0.09 22.04 0.23
N LEU A 103 0.72 21.49 -0.67
CA LEU A 103 1.51 22.28 -1.62
C LEU A 103 0.61 23.08 -2.58
N GLU A 104 -0.48 22.49 -3.06
CA GLU A 104 -1.46 23.18 -3.89
C GLU A 104 -2.12 24.37 -3.15
N LYS A 105 -2.47 24.19 -1.87
CA LYS A 105 -3.00 25.27 -1.03
C LYS A 105 -1.98 26.40 -0.88
N LYS A 106 -0.70 26.07 -0.62
CA LYS A 106 0.38 27.07 -0.54
C LYS A 106 0.58 27.81 -1.85
N LEU A 107 0.58 27.09 -2.98
CA LEU A 107 0.71 27.69 -4.30
C LEU A 107 -0.44 28.67 -4.58
N LYS A 108 -1.67 28.29 -4.26
CA LYS A 108 -2.85 29.16 -4.42
C LYS A 108 -2.74 30.42 -3.56
N ALA A 109 -2.33 30.28 -2.29
CA ALA A 109 -2.13 31.42 -1.41
C ALA A 109 -1.03 32.37 -1.92
N ALA A 110 0.08 31.82 -2.40
CA ALA A 110 1.16 32.60 -2.99
C ALA A 110 0.70 33.36 -4.25
N HIS A 111 -0.07 32.72 -5.13
CA HIS A 111 -0.66 33.40 -6.29
C HIS A 111 -1.57 34.56 -5.90
N THR A 112 -2.43 34.37 -4.89
CA THR A 112 -3.29 35.46 -4.38
C THR A 112 -2.46 36.61 -3.81
N ALA A 113 -1.41 36.32 -3.04
CA ALA A 113 -0.53 37.35 -2.50
C ALA A 113 0.21 38.11 -3.61
N ILE A 114 0.72 37.42 -4.62
CA ILE A 114 1.38 38.04 -5.78
C ILE A 114 0.41 38.94 -6.53
N ALA A 115 -0.82 38.49 -6.76
CA ALA A 115 -1.84 39.29 -7.45
C ALA A 115 -2.20 40.56 -6.67
N ALA A 116 -2.35 40.46 -5.35
CA ALA A 116 -2.60 41.63 -4.49
C ALA A 116 -1.45 42.63 -4.53
N LEU A 117 -0.21 42.16 -4.34
CA LEU A 117 0.97 43.01 -4.40
C LEU A 117 1.17 43.65 -5.77
N PHE A 118 0.85 42.94 -6.85
CA PHE A 118 0.89 43.48 -8.20
C PHE A 118 -0.12 44.63 -8.37
N HIS A 119 -1.36 44.43 -7.90
CA HIS A 119 -2.40 45.45 -7.93
C HIS A 119 -2.00 46.69 -7.11
N ASP A 120 -1.47 46.49 -5.91
CA ASP A 120 -0.99 47.59 -5.05
C ASP A 120 0.16 48.35 -5.71
N ASN A 121 1.10 47.63 -6.34
CA ASN A 121 2.22 48.25 -7.05
C ASN A 121 1.75 49.10 -8.23
N GLU A 122 0.78 48.62 -9.01
CA GLU A 122 0.17 49.38 -10.10
C GLU A 122 -0.55 50.63 -9.59
N ALA A 123 -1.32 50.52 -8.51
CA ALA A 123 -2.02 51.65 -7.91
C ALA A 123 -1.05 52.75 -7.44
N LEU A 124 0.04 52.36 -6.77
CA LEU A 124 1.08 53.29 -6.33
C LEU A 124 1.78 53.99 -7.50
N ARG A 125 2.08 53.25 -8.58
CA ARG A 125 2.67 53.84 -9.80
C ARG A 125 1.74 54.86 -10.45
N GLN A 126 0.44 54.57 -10.49
CA GLN A 126 -0.56 55.52 -11.02
C GLN A 126 -0.69 56.77 -10.16
N GLN A 127 -0.62 56.65 -8.83
CA GLN A 127 -0.64 57.80 -7.91
C GLN A 127 0.59 58.69 -8.13
N LEU A 128 1.79 58.11 -8.15
CA LEU A 128 3.03 58.85 -8.41
C LEU A 128 2.99 59.58 -9.76
N HIS A 129 2.46 58.94 -10.81
CA HIS A 129 2.32 59.59 -12.11
C HIS A 129 1.36 60.79 -12.05
N LYS A 130 0.23 60.67 -11.35
CA LYS A 130 -0.73 61.78 -11.16
C LYS A 130 -0.12 62.95 -10.40
N ASP A 131 0.62 62.66 -9.32
CA ASP A 131 1.31 63.67 -8.51
C ASP A 131 2.38 64.40 -9.34
N THR A 132 3.12 63.67 -10.18
CA THR A 132 4.15 64.25 -11.07
C THR A 132 3.54 65.11 -12.18
N THR A 133 2.37 64.74 -12.71
CA THR A 133 1.64 65.54 -13.71
C THR A 133 0.82 66.69 -13.14
N THR A 134 0.70 66.79 -11.81
CA THR A 134 0.06 67.94 -11.16
C THR A 134 1.00 69.13 -11.26
N VAL A 135 0.87 69.89 -12.35
CA VAL A 135 1.62 71.12 -12.61
C VAL A 135 1.41 72.08 -11.44
N VAL A 136 2.48 72.36 -10.70
CA VAL A 136 2.50 73.42 -9.69
C VAL A 136 2.40 74.76 -10.41
N THR A 137 1.18 75.28 -10.55
CA THR A 137 0.96 76.61 -11.13
C THR A 137 1.46 77.66 -10.14
N PRO A 138 2.48 78.46 -10.48
CA PRO A 138 2.96 79.48 -9.57
C PRO A 138 1.85 80.53 -9.33
N ILE A 139 1.60 80.85 -8.06
CA ILE A 139 0.69 81.93 -7.67
C ILE A 139 1.23 83.22 -8.30
N ARG A 140 0.58 83.70 -9.36
CA ARG A 140 0.81 85.05 -9.88
C ARG A 140 0.33 86.03 -8.82
N ARG A 141 1.27 86.71 -8.15
CA ARG A 141 0.95 87.85 -7.31
C ARG A 141 0.25 88.91 -8.15
N ARG A 142 -0.99 89.22 -7.78
CA ARG A 142 -1.82 90.26 -8.37
C ARG A 142 -1.09 91.60 -8.24
N GLY A 143 -0.59 92.13 -9.35
CA GLY A 143 0.06 93.45 -9.38
C GLY A 143 -0.92 94.56 -8.99
N PRO A 144 -0.44 95.68 -8.40
CA PRO A 144 -1.31 96.75 -7.93
C PRO A 144 -1.98 97.45 -9.12
N ARG A 145 -3.25 97.79 -8.97
CA ARG A 145 -4.00 98.60 -9.94
C ARG A 145 -3.80 100.07 -9.63
N HIS A 146 -3.05 100.80 -10.46
CA HIS A 146 -3.17 102.26 -10.63
C HIS A 146 -2.74 102.63 -12.05
#